data_AF-A0A5C0WE88-F1
#
_entry.id   AF-A0A5C0WE88-F1
#
_cell.length_a   1.000
_cell.length_b   1.000
_cell.length_c   1.000
_cell.angle_alpha   90.00
_cell.angle_beta   90.00
_cell.angle_gamma   90.00
#
_symmetry.space_group_name_H-M   'P 1'
#
loop_
_entity.id
_entity.type
_entity.pdbx_description
1 polymer ?
#
loop_
_entity_poly.entity_id
_entity_poly.type
_entity_poly.pdbx_seq_one_letter_code
_entity_poly.pdbx_strand_id
1 'polypeptide(L)'
;MQLFHYHYWTPFVEETEQAYRSLGFEVKGRFTKSGSFHPPLTWEDFREEQPTFRIIEMRKGQINITFGYSKKVLFDHIGFLVSDEEYAQLLAQAKELNWPIQAGERRTFLSTPLRLRLELQRRTDVIETGTDALHAMTIAVPDLSQTPKVDQLLSPLHQPIHWQKGEQLSLLNVIMTDDDGVDTTDPNGVHIVKQT
;
A
#
# COMPACT_ATOMS: atom_id res chain seq x y z
N MET A 1 -14.00 -1.09 -8.36
CA MET A 1 -12.72 -0.57 -7.88
C MET A 1 -12.44 -1.20 -6.54
N GLN A 2 -11.21 -1.65 -6.31
CA GLN A 2 -10.84 -2.35 -5.09
C GLN A 2 -9.52 -1.82 -4.53
N LEU A 3 -9.54 -1.35 -3.29
CA LEU A 3 -8.35 -1.09 -2.49
C LEU A 3 -7.63 -2.42 -2.19
N PHE A 4 -6.36 -2.51 -2.58
CA PHE A 4 -5.60 -3.74 -2.44
C PHE A 4 -4.17 -3.50 -1.93
N HIS A 5 -3.71 -2.25 -1.96
CA HIS A 5 -2.29 -1.93 -1.77
C HIS A 5 -2.02 -0.75 -0.87
N TYR A 6 -0.92 -0.83 -0.13
CA TYR A 6 -0.27 0.31 0.49
C TYR A 6 1.24 0.19 0.52
N HIS A 7 1.91 1.34 0.51
CA HIS A 7 3.36 1.45 0.43
C HIS A 7 3.96 2.33 1.53
N TYR A 8 5.06 1.85 2.10
CA TYR A 8 5.85 2.57 3.08
C TYR A 8 7.32 2.71 2.70
N TRP A 9 7.92 3.78 3.18
CA TRP A 9 9.37 3.84 3.37
C TRP A 9 9.68 3.75 4.85
N THR A 10 10.60 2.87 5.24
CA THR A 10 10.87 2.58 6.65
C THR A 10 12.34 2.28 6.93
N PRO A 11 12.86 2.62 8.12
CA PRO A 11 14.14 2.12 8.58
C PRO A 11 14.09 0.64 9.01
N PHE A 12 12.90 0.07 9.22
CA PHE A 12 12.65 -1.25 9.80
C PHE A 12 12.34 -2.30 8.73
N VAL A 13 13.14 -2.37 7.67
CA VAL A 13 12.81 -3.17 6.48
C VAL A 13 12.73 -4.67 6.80
N GLU A 14 13.72 -5.22 7.50
CA GLU A 14 13.76 -6.64 7.86
C GLU A 14 12.66 -6.98 8.88
N GLU A 15 12.45 -6.12 9.88
CA GLU A 15 11.41 -6.28 10.90
C GLU A 15 10.00 -6.18 10.30
N THR A 16 9.80 -5.29 9.33
CA THR A 16 8.52 -5.15 8.62
C THR A 16 8.22 -6.42 7.83
N GLU A 17 9.22 -6.99 7.14
CA GLU A 17 9.04 -8.27 6.46
C GLU A 17 8.65 -9.39 7.45
N GLN A 18 9.36 -9.50 8.57
CA GLN A 18 9.09 -10.51 9.59
C GLN A 18 7.68 -10.36 10.19
N ALA A 19 7.25 -9.13 10.46
CA ALA A 19 5.92 -8.84 10.99
C ALA A 19 4.81 -9.24 10.01
N TYR A 20 4.93 -8.94 8.71
CA TYR A 20 3.92 -9.38 7.76
C TYR A 20 3.98 -10.89 7.48
N ARG A 21 5.16 -11.51 7.55
CA ARG A 21 5.27 -12.98 7.46
C ARG A 21 4.53 -13.68 8.59
N SER A 22 4.59 -13.15 9.82
CA SER A 22 3.84 -13.74 10.95
C SER A 22 2.32 -13.57 10.82
N LEU A 23 1.88 -12.64 9.96
CA LEU A 23 0.48 -12.44 9.57
C LEU A 23 0.06 -13.30 8.36
N GLY A 24 0.94 -14.19 7.88
CA GLY A 24 0.67 -15.08 6.75
C GLY A 24 0.95 -14.47 5.38
N PHE A 25 1.62 -13.32 5.30
CA PHE A 25 2.07 -12.79 4.01
C PHE A 25 3.28 -13.54 3.49
N GLU A 26 3.30 -13.75 2.18
CA GLU A 26 4.42 -14.31 1.45
C GLU A 26 5.26 -13.20 0.83
N VAL A 27 6.58 -13.35 0.90
CA VAL A 27 7.50 -12.49 0.15
C VAL A 27 7.43 -12.88 -1.33
N LYS A 28 7.20 -11.93 -2.23
CA LYS A 28 7.22 -12.17 -3.69
C LYS A 28 8.54 -11.74 -4.33
N GLY A 29 9.18 -10.74 -3.75
CA GLY A 29 10.52 -10.34 -4.17
C GLY A 29 11.10 -9.25 -3.30
N ARG A 30 12.43 -9.26 -3.20
CA ARG A 30 13.21 -8.19 -2.57
C ARG A 30 14.08 -7.57 -3.64
N PHE A 31 13.76 -6.35 -4.04
CA PHE A 31 14.40 -5.67 -5.14
C PHE A 31 15.41 -4.65 -4.61
N THR A 32 16.63 -4.72 -5.10
CA THR A 32 17.74 -3.87 -4.66
C THR A 32 18.18 -2.94 -5.79
N LYS A 33 19.17 -2.08 -5.54
CA LYS A 33 19.80 -1.28 -6.59
C LYS A 33 20.59 -2.13 -7.61
N SER A 34 21.12 -3.27 -7.18
CA SER A 34 22.06 -4.11 -7.93
C SER A 34 21.47 -5.43 -8.42
N GLY A 35 20.26 -5.81 -7.99
CA GLY A 35 19.64 -7.07 -8.36
C GLY A 35 18.34 -7.32 -7.60
N SER A 36 18.01 -8.59 -7.41
CA SER A 36 16.81 -9.01 -6.67
C SER A 36 17.01 -10.36 -6.02
N PHE A 37 16.43 -10.54 -4.83
CA PHE A 37 16.40 -11.79 -4.08
C PHE A 37 14.96 -12.27 -3.96
N HIS A 38 14.67 -13.45 -4.52
CA HIS A 38 13.34 -14.05 -4.49
C HIS A 38 13.34 -15.27 -3.56
N PRO A 39 12.18 -15.68 -3.02
CA PRO A 39 12.06 -16.96 -2.32
C PRO A 39 12.63 -18.11 -3.16
N PRO A 40 13.25 -19.12 -2.52
CA PRO A 40 13.31 -19.36 -1.08
C PRO A 40 14.41 -18.58 -0.32
N LEU A 41 15.15 -17.67 -0.98
CA LEU A 41 16.21 -16.89 -0.31
C LEU A 41 15.66 -16.09 0.88
N THR A 42 16.45 -16.05 1.94
CA THR A 42 16.19 -15.40 3.22
C THR A 42 17.24 -14.32 3.50
N TRP A 43 17.02 -13.52 4.55
CA TRP A 43 17.95 -12.45 4.93
C TRP A 43 19.38 -12.93 5.16
N GLU A 44 19.57 -14.14 5.69
CA GLU A 44 20.90 -14.70 5.91
C GLU A 44 21.65 -15.03 4.61
N ASP A 45 20.93 -15.35 3.53
CA ASP A 45 21.56 -15.74 2.26
C ASP A 45 22.28 -14.58 1.56
N PHE A 46 21.91 -13.33 1.88
CA PHE A 46 22.45 -12.12 1.24
C PHE A 46 22.92 -11.05 2.23
N ARG A 47 22.96 -11.35 3.54
CA ARG A 47 23.33 -10.39 4.58
C ARG A 47 24.71 -9.77 4.34
N GLU A 48 25.67 -10.61 3.96
CA GLU A 48 27.06 -10.21 3.70
C GLU A 48 27.21 -9.31 2.48
N GLU A 49 26.25 -9.32 1.54
CA GLU A 49 26.26 -8.43 0.38
C GLU A 49 25.88 -6.98 0.74
N GLN A 50 25.36 -6.75 1.95
CA GLN A 50 24.86 -5.45 2.43
C GLN A 50 23.97 -4.73 1.39
N PRO A 51 22.92 -5.40 0.89
CA PRO A 51 22.15 -4.88 -0.23
C PRO A 51 21.43 -3.57 0.11
N THR A 52 21.45 -2.63 -0.82
CA THR A 52 20.60 -1.44 -0.74
C THR A 52 19.23 -1.74 -1.33
N PHE A 53 18.26 -2.05 -0.47
CA PHE A 53 16.88 -2.31 -0.87
C PHE A 53 16.22 -1.07 -1.47
N ARG A 54 15.54 -1.28 -2.60
CA ARG A 54 14.61 -0.32 -3.18
C ARG A 54 13.20 -0.60 -2.67
N ILE A 55 12.76 -1.85 -2.78
CA ILE A 55 11.42 -2.24 -2.38
C ILE A 55 11.39 -3.75 -2.11
N ILE A 56 10.61 -4.14 -1.10
CA ILE A 56 10.21 -5.52 -0.84
C ILE A 56 8.71 -5.59 -1.11
N GLU A 57 8.28 -6.63 -1.81
CA GLU A 57 6.88 -6.89 -2.12
C GLU A 57 6.41 -8.13 -1.36
N MET A 58 5.30 -7.99 -0.65
CA MET A 58 4.66 -9.05 0.11
C MET A 58 3.18 -9.15 -0.26
N ARG A 59 2.63 -10.37 -0.31
CA ARG A 59 1.23 -10.61 -0.67
C ARG A 59 0.56 -11.63 0.24
N LYS A 60 -0.74 -11.44 0.48
CA LYS A 60 -1.64 -12.40 1.14
C LYS A 60 -3.02 -12.26 0.50
N GLY A 61 -3.49 -13.30 -0.19
CA GLY A 61 -4.71 -13.24 -1.01
C GLY A 61 -4.75 -12.00 -1.90
N GLN A 62 -5.76 -11.15 -1.70
CA GLN A 62 -6.00 -9.93 -2.47
C GLN A 62 -5.30 -8.69 -1.90
N ILE A 63 -4.35 -8.87 -0.99
CA ILE A 63 -3.59 -7.79 -0.35
C ILE A 63 -2.15 -7.80 -0.86
N ASN A 64 -1.67 -6.63 -1.27
CA ASN A 64 -0.29 -6.38 -1.64
C ASN A 64 0.29 -5.30 -0.74
N ILE A 65 1.46 -5.54 -0.15
CA ILE A 65 2.16 -4.55 0.66
C ILE A 65 3.54 -4.40 0.09
N THR A 66 3.95 -3.14 -0.09
CA THR A 66 5.33 -2.86 -0.44
C THR A 66 5.96 -1.98 0.61
N PHE A 67 7.26 -2.14 0.78
CA PHE A 67 8.04 -1.22 1.60
C PHE A 67 9.50 -1.14 1.15
N GLY A 68 10.09 0.03 1.27
CA GLY A 68 11.48 0.30 0.93
C GLY A 68 12.24 0.98 2.06
N TYR A 69 13.55 1.10 1.93
CA TYR A 69 14.37 1.74 2.97
C TYR A 69 14.27 3.27 2.95
N SER A 70 14.11 3.86 4.13
CA SER A 70 14.35 5.28 4.41
C SER A 70 14.84 5.48 5.86
N LYS A 71 15.32 6.68 6.18
CA LYS A 71 15.76 7.01 7.56
C LYS A 71 14.61 7.21 8.56
N LYS A 72 13.38 7.35 8.07
CA LYS A 72 12.17 7.63 8.86
C LYS A 72 10.99 6.91 8.24
N VAL A 73 10.03 6.48 9.05
CA VAL A 73 8.76 5.95 8.56
C VAL A 73 8.03 7.04 7.78
N LEU A 74 7.72 6.76 6.52
CA LEU A 74 6.97 7.64 5.62
C LEU A 74 5.91 6.81 4.92
N PHE A 75 4.65 7.19 5.10
CA PHE A 75 3.55 6.65 4.32
C PHE A 75 3.51 7.34 2.95
N ASP A 76 3.49 6.55 1.87
CA ASP A 76 3.68 7.08 0.52
C ASP A 76 2.39 7.07 -0.31
N HIS A 77 1.81 5.90 -0.52
CA HIS A 77 0.64 5.75 -1.38
C HIS A 77 -0.21 4.54 -1.01
N ILE A 78 -1.45 4.57 -1.51
CA ILE A 78 -2.38 3.44 -1.55
C ILE A 78 -2.68 3.08 -2.99
N GLY A 79 -3.04 1.83 -3.26
CA GLY A 79 -3.32 1.36 -4.61
C GLY A 79 -4.66 0.66 -4.77
N PHE A 80 -5.22 0.85 -5.96
CA PHE A 80 -6.50 0.34 -6.38
C PHE A 80 -6.38 -0.54 -7.61
N LEU A 81 -7.00 -1.72 -7.55
CA LEU A 81 -7.35 -2.49 -8.73
C LEU A 81 -8.57 -1.86 -9.38
N VAL A 82 -8.42 -1.52 -10.66
CA VAL A 82 -9.43 -0.81 -11.44
C VAL A 82 -9.68 -1.49 -12.77
N SER A 83 -10.93 -1.51 -13.20
CA SER A 83 -11.28 -1.88 -14.58
C SER A 83 -10.81 -0.80 -15.57
N ASP A 84 -10.82 -1.10 -16.87
CA ASP A 84 -10.49 -0.09 -17.89
C ASP A 84 -11.47 1.11 -17.86
N GLU A 85 -12.74 0.86 -17.56
CA GLU A 85 -13.77 1.92 -17.42
C GLU A 85 -13.49 2.80 -16.21
N GLU A 86 -13.26 2.20 -15.04
CA GLU A 86 -12.92 2.91 -13.81
C GLU A 86 -11.63 3.71 -13.96
N TYR A 87 -10.62 3.11 -14.59
CA TYR A 87 -9.37 3.76 -14.91
C TYR A 87 -9.60 5.03 -15.76
N ALA A 88 -10.34 4.91 -16.87
CA ALA A 88 -10.64 6.05 -17.74
C ALA A 88 -11.41 7.15 -17.00
N GLN A 89 -12.39 6.77 -16.18
CA GLN A 89 -13.19 7.69 -15.37
C GLN A 89 -12.35 8.44 -14.34
N LEU A 90 -11.46 7.74 -13.61
CA LEU A 90 -10.57 8.35 -12.62
C LEU A 90 -9.58 9.32 -13.27
N LEU A 91 -9.04 8.99 -14.44
CA LEU A 91 -8.16 9.91 -15.17
C LEU A 91 -8.90 11.16 -15.65
N ALA A 92 -10.15 11.03 -16.10
CA ALA A 92 -10.97 12.18 -16.51
C ALA A 92 -11.22 13.13 -15.33
N GLN A 93 -11.67 12.58 -14.19
CA GLN A 93 -11.89 13.35 -12.96
C GLN A 93 -10.60 14.01 -12.44
N ALA A 94 -9.48 13.28 -12.43
CA ALA A 94 -8.19 13.84 -12.02
C ALA A 94 -7.76 15.02 -12.92
N LYS A 95 -8.02 14.96 -14.24
CA LYS A 95 -7.76 16.08 -15.15
C LYS A 95 -8.66 17.28 -14.85
N GLU A 96 -9.95 17.06 -14.63
CA GLU A 96 -10.90 18.13 -14.26
C GLU A 96 -10.49 18.83 -12.95
N LEU A 97 -9.97 18.08 -12.00
CA LEU A 97 -9.44 18.59 -10.73
C LEU A 97 -8.04 19.20 -10.84
N ASN A 98 -7.41 19.18 -12.02
CA ASN A 98 -6.02 19.59 -12.26
C ASN A 98 -5.00 18.84 -11.38
N TRP A 99 -5.27 17.57 -11.07
CA TRP A 99 -4.35 16.73 -10.29
C TRP A 99 -3.28 16.14 -11.21
N PRO A 100 -1.98 16.15 -10.81
CA PRO A 100 -0.92 15.56 -11.61
C PRO A 100 -1.15 14.06 -11.83
N ILE A 101 -1.01 13.64 -13.08
CA ILE A 101 -1.12 12.24 -13.52
C ILE A 101 0.24 11.79 -14.02
N GLN A 102 0.78 10.75 -13.39
CA GLN A 102 1.99 10.08 -13.85
C GLN A 102 1.61 8.71 -14.43
N ALA A 103 1.35 8.68 -15.72
CA ALA A 103 1.05 7.44 -16.43
C ALA A 103 2.33 6.64 -16.67
N GLY A 104 2.30 5.35 -16.32
CA GLY A 104 3.35 4.38 -16.62
C GLY A 104 2.76 3.16 -17.32
N GLU A 105 3.62 2.37 -17.96
CA GLU A 105 3.19 1.16 -18.68
C GLU A 105 2.50 0.15 -17.76
N ARG A 106 2.98 0.02 -16.52
CA ARG A 106 2.49 -0.97 -15.56
C ARG A 106 1.42 -0.43 -14.63
N ARG A 107 1.43 0.87 -14.35
CA ARG A 107 0.57 1.52 -13.36
C ARG A 107 0.61 3.02 -13.52
N THR A 108 -0.41 3.69 -13.01
CA THR A 108 -0.54 5.15 -13.06
C THR A 108 -0.66 5.70 -11.66
N PHE A 109 0.00 6.82 -11.38
CA PHE A 109 -0.15 7.53 -10.11
C PHE A 109 -0.92 8.82 -10.28
N LEU A 110 -1.87 9.06 -9.38
CA LEU A 110 -2.54 10.35 -9.19
C LEU A 110 -1.98 11.02 -7.94
N SER A 111 -1.49 12.26 -8.06
CA SER A 111 -1.03 13.03 -6.92
C SER A 111 -2.17 13.86 -6.33
N THR A 112 -2.55 13.60 -5.08
CA THR A 112 -3.61 14.36 -4.41
C THR A 112 -3.07 15.59 -3.67
N PRO A 113 -3.92 16.58 -3.36
CA PRO A 113 -3.57 17.71 -2.49
C PRO A 113 -3.17 17.30 -1.07
N LEU A 114 -3.49 16.08 -0.63
CA LEU A 114 -3.13 15.55 0.69
C LEU A 114 -1.67 15.08 0.78
N ARG A 115 -0.89 15.21 -0.32
CA ARG A 115 0.44 14.60 -0.51
C ARG A 115 0.42 13.07 -0.47
N LEU A 116 -0.76 12.47 -0.47
CA LEU A 116 -0.99 11.05 -0.70
C LEU A 116 -1.07 10.81 -2.20
N ARG A 117 -0.40 9.77 -2.71
CA ARG A 117 -0.60 9.33 -4.09
C ARG A 117 -1.59 8.16 -4.13
N LEU A 118 -2.34 8.09 -5.24
CA LEU A 118 -3.24 6.98 -5.54
C LEU A 118 -2.63 6.20 -6.70
N GLU A 119 -2.27 4.94 -6.47
CA GLU A 119 -1.84 4.01 -7.52
C GLU A 119 -3.06 3.37 -8.19
N LEU A 120 -3.11 3.44 -9.51
CA LEU A 120 -4.10 2.76 -10.33
C LEU A 120 -3.44 1.57 -11.03
N GLN A 121 -3.94 0.38 -10.73
CA GLN A 121 -3.44 -0.88 -11.24
C GLN A 121 -4.55 -1.61 -12.01
N ARG A 122 -4.25 -2.02 -13.24
CA ARG A 122 -5.18 -2.77 -14.10
C ARG A 122 -4.82 -4.25 -14.21
N ARG A 123 -3.57 -4.58 -13.88
CA ARG A 123 -3.12 -5.96 -13.91
C ARG A 123 -3.60 -6.70 -12.68
N THR A 124 -4.14 -7.89 -12.86
CA THR A 124 -4.63 -8.72 -11.74
C THR A 124 -3.55 -9.65 -11.18
N ASP A 125 -2.40 -9.80 -11.85
CA ASP A 125 -1.28 -10.63 -11.39
C ASP A 125 -0.49 -10.02 -10.22
N VAL A 126 -0.94 -8.88 -9.69
CA VAL A 126 -0.36 -8.23 -8.50
C VAL A 126 -0.99 -8.68 -7.17
N ILE A 127 -2.04 -9.51 -7.26
CA ILE A 127 -2.72 -10.15 -6.15
C ILE A 127 -2.75 -11.66 -6.37
N GLU A 128 -3.05 -12.42 -5.32
CA GLU A 128 -3.19 -13.86 -5.33
C GLU A 128 -4.68 -14.27 -5.27
N THR A 129 -4.96 -15.52 -5.59
CA THR A 129 -6.28 -16.11 -5.33
C THR A 129 -6.50 -16.27 -3.82
N GLY A 130 -7.65 -15.88 -3.30
CA GLY A 130 -8.00 -16.01 -1.88
C GLY A 130 -9.08 -15.04 -1.44
N THR A 131 -9.49 -15.15 -0.17
CA THR A 131 -10.49 -14.28 0.47
C THR A 131 -9.88 -13.17 1.31
N ASP A 132 -8.56 -13.22 1.58
CA ASP A 132 -7.88 -12.14 2.28
C ASP A 132 -7.97 -10.84 1.49
N ALA A 133 -8.53 -9.80 2.11
CA ALA A 133 -8.73 -8.51 1.46
C ALA A 133 -8.61 -7.38 2.49
N LEU A 134 -8.26 -6.18 2.01
CA LEU A 134 -8.42 -4.96 2.80
C LEU A 134 -9.92 -4.64 2.88
N HIS A 135 -10.41 -4.17 4.01
CA HIS A 135 -11.81 -3.75 4.19
C HIS A 135 -11.91 -2.24 4.41
N ALA A 136 -10.98 -1.68 5.18
CA ALA A 136 -10.96 -0.26 5.47
C ALA A 136 -9.56 0.22 5.81
N MET A 137 -9.36 1.53 5.75
CA MET A 137 -8.15 2.17 6.25
C MET A 137 -8.49 3.45 7.02
N THR A 138 -7.65 3.79 7.97
CA THR A 138 -7.69 5.09 8.64
C THR A 138 -6.39 5.84 8.40
N ILE A 139 -6.49 7.00 7.75
CA ILE A 139 -5.35 7.82 7.34
C ILE A 139 -5.39 9.17 8.07
N ALA A 140 -4.31 9.49 8.77
CA ALA A 140 -4.04 10.82 9.30
C ALA A 140 -3.51 11.74 8.22
N VAL A 141 -4.04 12.97 8.17
CA VAL A 141 -3.56 14.04 7.29
C VAL A 141 -3.39 15.37 8.04
N PRO A 142 -2.42 16.21 7.63
CA PRO A 142 -2.24 17.54 8.22
C PRO A 142 -3.40 18.49 7.99
N ASP A 143 -4.19 18.29 6.95
CA ASP A 143 -5.34 19.13 6.63
C ASP A 143 -6.47 18.28 6.04
N LEU A 144 -7.63 18.33 6.70
CA LEU A 144 -8.83 17.61 6.30
C LEU A 144 -9.61 18.34 5.20
N SER A 145 -9.28 19.60 4.88
CA SER A 145 -10.06 20.42 3.95
C SER A 145 -10.18 19.82 2.54
N GLN A 146 -9.21 19.01 2.12
CA GLN A 146 -9.17 18.40 0.79
C GLN A 146 -9.66 16.94 0.76
N THR A 147 -9.95 16.32 1.91
CA THR A 147 -10.40 14.92 1.94
C THR A 147 -11.72 14.69 1.20
N PRO A 148 -12.72 15.60 1.24
CA PRO A 148 -13.97 15.37 0.50
C PRO A 148 -13.78 15.26 -1.01
N LYS A 149 -12.75 15.91 -1.58
CA LYS A 149 -12.44 15.79 -3.02
C LYS A 149 -11.84 14.42 -3.36
N VAL A 150 -11.03 13.88 -2.45
CA VAL A 150 -10.48 12.52 -2.60
C VAL A 150 -11.60 11.50 -2.44
N ASP A 151 -12.50 11.70 -1.47
CA ASP A 151 -13.69 10.84 -1.29
C ASP A 151 -14.62 10.88 -2.51
N GLN A 152 -14.81 12.05 -3.12
CA GLN A 152 -15.59 12.18 -4.34
C GLN A 152 -14.99 11.37 -5.50
N LEU A 153 -13.67 11.49 -5.71
CA LEU A 153 -12.95 10.72 -6.73
C LEU A 153 -13.07 9.21 -6.47
N LEU A 154 -13.00 8.81 -5.20
CA LEU A 154 -13.06 7.42 -4.75
C LEU A 154 -14.48 6.94 -4.46
N SER A 155 -15.52 7.69 -4.81
CA SER A 155 -16.92 7.30 -4.53
C SER A 155 -17.35 5.93 -5.07
N PRO A 156 -16.77 5.36 -6.15
CA PRO A 156 -17.05 3.98 -6.56
C PRO A 156 -16.41 2.91 -5.66
N LEU A 157 -15.61 3.30 -4.66
CA LEU A 157 -14.94 2.40 -3.73
C LEU A 157 -15.94 1.90 -2.68
N HIS A 158 -16.01 0.59 -2.50
CA HIS A 158 -16.82 -0.01 -1.44
C HIS A 158 -16.09 -0.07 -0.08
N GLN A 159 -14.76 -0.04 -0.08
CA GLN A 159 -13.92 -0.11 1.11
C GLN A 159 -13.70 1.29 1.70
N PRO A 160 -14.20 1.59 2.91
CA PRO A 160 -14.10 2.95 3.46
C PRO A 160 -12.67 3.39 3.76
N ILE A 161 -12.40 4.67 3.48
CA ILE A 161 -11.20 5.37 3.94
C ILE A 161 -11.65 6.42 4.97
N HIS A 162 -11.20 6.27 6.20
CA HIS A 162 -11.47 7.20 7.28
C HIS A 162 -10.34 8.21 7.41
N TRP A 163 -10.67 9.50 7.40
CA TRP A 163 -9.70 10.57 7.57
C TRP A 163 -9.70 11.06 9.01
N GLN A 164 -8.51 11.29 9.55
CA GLN A 164 -8.35 11.98 10.82
C GLN A 164 -7.27 13.07 10.75
N LYS A 165 -7.36 14.05 11.65
CA LYS A 165 -6.34 15.09 11.75
C LYS A 165 -5.09 14.48 12.40
N GLY A 166 -3.94 14.63 11.75
CA GLY A 166 -2.64 14.28 12.31
C GLY A 166 -1.59 15.34 12.00
N GLU A 167 -0.37 15.18 12.50
CA GLU A 167 0.73 16.12 12.25
C GLU A 167 1.32 15.97 10.83
N GLN A 168 1.30 14.75 10.31
CA GLN A 168 1.83 14.38 9.00
C GLN A 168 0.92 13.35 8.32
N LEU A 169 1.16 13.09 7.04
CA LEU A 169 0.50 12.00 6.33
C LEU A 169 0.95 10.66 6.95
N SER A 170 0.01 9.88 7.48
CA SER A 170 0.31 8.59 8.11
C SER A 170 -0.89 7.67 7.99
N LEU A 171 -0.65 6.41 7.64
CA LEU A 171 -1.68 5.39 7.76
C LEU A 171 -1.60 4.79 9.17
N LEU A 172 -2.75 4.76 9.84
CA LEU A 172 -2.86 4.48 11.28
C LEU A 172 -3.52 3.14 11.54
N ASN A 173 -4.56 2.81 10.78
CA ASN A 173 -5.24 1.52 10.90
C ASN A 173 -5.48 0.94 9.52
N VAL A 174 -5.34 -0.39 9.42
CA VAL A 174 -5.83 -1.19 8.29
C VAL A 174 -6.73 -2.26 8.85
N ILE A 175 -7.92 -2.39 8.26
CA ILE A 175 -8.82 -3.50 8.54
C ILE A 175 -8.65 -4.50 7.40
N MET A 176 -8.36 -5.74 7.70
CA MET A 176 -8.20 -6.81 6.70
C MET A 176 -8.83 -8.12 7.16
N THR A 177 -9.23 -8.97 6.21
CA THR A 177 -9.66 -10.34 6.53
C THR A 177 -8.50 -11.11 7.15
N ASP A 178 -8.75 -11.79 8.27
CA ASP A 178 -7.85 -12.82 8.81
C ASP A 178 -8.62 -13.71 9.80
N ASP A 179 -8.90 -14.94 9.39
CA ASP A 179 -9.79 -15.86 10.13
C ASP A 179 -9.20 -16.36 11.46
N ASP A 180 -7.87 -16.30 11.61
CA ASP A 180 -7.13 -16.99 12.69
C ASP A 180 -6.31 -16.05 13.61
N GLY A 181 -6.48 -14.73 13.48
CA GLY A 181 -5.49 -13.78 13.97
C GLY A 181 -5.91 -12.87 15.12
N VAL A 182 -4.91 -12.34 15.85
CA VAL A 182 -5.07 -11.25 16.84
C VAL A 182 -4.64 -9.91 16.22
N ASP A 183 -5.32 -8.82 16.59
CA ASP A 183 -4.92 -7.44 16.28
C ASP A 183 -3.45 -7.19 16.66
N THR A 184 -2.73 -6.44 15.84
CA THR A 184 -1.32 -6.14 16.07
C THR A 184 -0.94 -4.74 15.59
N THR A 185 0.28 -4.33 15.89
CA THR A 185 0.88 -3.11 15.35
C THR A 185 2.15 -3.48 14.60
N ASP A 186 2.28 -3.04 13.36
CA ASP A 186 3.49 -3.29 12.57
C ASP A 186 4.65 -2.38 13.04
N PRO A 187 5.90 -2.65 12.61
CA PRO A 187 7.06 -1.83 12.98
C PRO A 187 6.98 -0.36 12.54
N ASN A 188 6.04 -0.02 11.64
CA ASN A 188 5.80 1.32 11.12
C ASN A 188 4.74 2.07 11.94
N GLY A 189 4.16 1.44 12.96
CA GLY A 189 3.12 2.00 13.82
C GLY A 189 1.71 1.85 13.27
N VAL A 190 1.50 1.00 12.26
CA VAL A 190 0.18 0.73 11.70
C VAL A 190 -0.53 -0.32 12.54
N HIS A 191 -1.70 0.01 13.05
CA HIS A 191 -2.57 -0.95 13.71
C HIS A 191 -3.27 -1.81 12.65
N ILE A 192 -2.98 -3.10 12.66
CA ILE A 192 -3.60 -4.09 11.79
C ILE A 192 -4.74 -4.71 12.60
N VAL A 193 -5.95 -4.34 12.23
CA VAL A 193 -7.20 -4.82 12.84
C VAL A 193 -7.75 -5.93 11.97
N LYS A 194 -8.10 -7.05 12.59
CA LYS A 194 -8.55 -8.23 11.87
C LYS A 194 -10.06 -8.35 11.92
N GLN A 195 -10.65 -8.62 10.77
CA GLN A 195 -12.09 -8.79 10.63
C GLN A 195 -12.39 -10.21 10.13
N THR A 196 -13.18 -10.94 10.92
CA THR A 196 -13.82 -12.21 10.57
C THR A 196 -15.10 -11.99 9.77
#